data_AF-A0A7Y4P9Q4-F1
#
_entry.id   AF-A0A7Y4P9Q4-F1
#
_cell.length_a   1.000
_cell.length_b   1.000
_cell.length_c   1.000
_cell.angle_alpha   90.00
_cell.angle_beta   90.00
_cell.angle_gamma   90.00
#
_symmetry.space_group_name_H-M   'P 1'
#
loop_
_entity.id
_entity.type
_entity.pdbx_description
1 polymer ?
#
loop_
_entity_poly.entity_id
_entity_poly.type
_entity_poly.pdbx_seq_one_letter_code
_entity_poly.pdbx_strand_id
1 'polypeptide(L)'
;MTSDNTVVVTLLDPLATATDVQQLTANARQQGMGICVEPSLLHAIDAPAGQREQLVVSWAGYPTGKHHVLIKASEARLAVQSGATMVIYVPDPASLLDATGAAFIGEIAVARETVPHPAQLAVLVDDTILHDELRARAHAWLAKIGVDAVVSYSVGAHETDGIPLYVICDISEAPVHKAAGAYGVLVTGL
;
A
#
# COMPACT_ATOMS: atom_id res chain seq x y z
N MET A 1 -10.84 -24.00 3.60
CA MET A 1 -9.62 -23.40 4.17
C MET A 1 -9.94 -21.93 4.29
N THR A 2 -10.18 -21.44 5.50
CA THR A 2 -10.36 -20.00 5.76
C THR A 2 -9.10 -19.31 5.28
N SER A 3 -9.19 -18.52 4.22
CA SER A 3 -8.08 -17.64 3.84
C SER A 3 -7.82 -16.73 5.03
N ASP A 4 -6.60 -16.76 5.58
CA ASP A 4 -6.15 -15.78 6.56
C ASP A 4 -6.06 -14.44 5.84
N ASN A 5 -7.20 -13.78 5.62
CA ASN A 5 -7.25 -12.46 5.02
C ASN A 5 -6.64 -11.49 6.04
N THR A 6 -5.41 -11.06 5.82
CA THR A 6 -4.84 -9.95 6.57
C THR A 6 -5.58 -8.68 6.16
N VAL A 7 -6.08 -7.95 7.15
CA VAL A 7 -6.86 -6.73 6.96
C VAL A 7 -6.04 -5.55 7.47
N VAL A 8 -5.97 -4.47 6.69
CA VAL A 8 -5.31 -3.21 7.08
C VAL A 8 -6.29 -2.06 7.00
N VAL A 9 -6.32 -1.25 8.05
CA VAL A 9 -7.07 0.02 8.07
C VAL A 9 -6.16 1.17 7.69
N THR A 10 -6.57 1.94 6.69
CA THR A 10 -5.86 3.15 6.26
C THR A 10 -6.47 4.36 6.94
N LEU A 11 -5.66 5.38 7.26
CA LEU A 11 -6.13 6.72 7.66
C LEU A 11 -5.66 7.72 6.60
N LEU A 12 -6.58 8.32 5.84
CA LEU A 12 -6.27 9.25 4.74
C LEU A 12 -6.81 10.67 4.96
N ASP A 13 -7.25 10.98 6.19
CA ASP A 13 -7.68 12.34 6.52
C ASP A 13 -6.45 13.25 6.57
N PRO A 14 -6.34 14.29 5.71
CA PRO A 14 -5.20 15.22 5.75
C PRO A 14 -5.04 15.97 7.08
N LEU A 15 -6.08 15.98 7.91
CA LEU A 15 -6.07 16.57 9.25
C LEU A 15 -5.79 15.56 10.36
N ALA A 16 -5.55 14.28 10.02
CA ALA A 16 -5.19 13.25 10.97
C ALA A 16 -3.96 13.65 11.79
N THR A 17 -4.08 13.48 13.11
CA THR A 17 -3.01 13.77 14.06
C THR A 17 -2.29 12.49 14.50
N ALA A 18 -1.13 12.66 15.14
CA ALA A 18 -0.43 11.54 15.77
C ALA A 18 -1.32 10.81 16.80
N THR A 19 -2.19 11.53 17.52
CA THR A 19 -3.13 10.93 18.48
C THR A 19 -4.15 10.04 17.78
N ASP A 20 -4.67 10.46 16.62
CA ASP A 20 -5.65 9.68 15.86
C ASP A 20 -5.01 8.37 15.36
N VAL A 21 -3.76 8.44 14.90
CA VAL A 21 -2.97 7.28 14.48
C VAL A 21 -2.71 6.33 15.65
N GLN A 22 -2.34 6.85 16.82
CA GLN A 22 -2.11 6.03 18.02
C GLN A 22 -3.39 5.29 18.44
N GLN A 23 -4.53 5.97 18.44
CA GLN A 23 -5.82 5.37 18.74
C GLN A 23 -6.19 4.28 17.73
N LEU A 24 -6.06 4.57 16.43
CA LEU A 24 -6.35 3.62 15.37
C LEU A 24 -5.42 2.40 15.44
N THR A 25 -4.13 2.62 15.68
CA THR A 25 -3.11 1.55 15.80
C THR A 25 -3.47 0.60 16.93
N ALA A 26 -3.81 1.13 18.12
CA ALA A 26 -4.18 0.33 19.27
C ALA A 26 -5.44 -0.53 19.00
N ASN A 27 -6.45 0.05 18.35
CA ASN A 27 -7.69 -0.64 18.04
C ASN A 27 -7.51 -1.71 16.95
N ALA A 28 -6.80 -1.38 15.88
CA ALA A 28 -6.44 -2.33 14.82
C ALA A 28 -5.68 -3.53 15.40
N ARG A 29 -4.72 -3.27 16.31
CA ARG A 29 -3.94 -4.33 16.97
C ARG A 29 -4.81 -5.29 17.79
N GLN A 30 -5.81 -4.78 18.52
CA GLN A 30 -6.75 -5.62 19.27
C GLN A 30 -7.58 -6.55 18.37
N GLN A 31 -7.79 -6.15 17.11
CA GLN A 31 -8.56 -6.90 16.12
C GLN A 31 -7.68 -7.77 15.21
N GLY A 32 -6.36 -7.79 15.43
CA GLY A 32 -5.42 -8.50 14.56
C GLY A 32 -5.23 -7.87 13.18
N MET A 33 -5.57 -6.59 13.04
CA MET A 33 -5.49 -5.81 11.80
C MET A 33 -4.19 -4.99 11.77
N GLY A 34 -3.63 -4.81 10.58
CA GLY A 34 -2.55 -3.85 10.37
C GLY A 34 -3.07 -2.43 10.15
N ILE A 35 -2.15 -1.50 9.94
CA ILE A 35 -2.45 -0.08 9.71
C ILE A 35 -1.69 0.47 8.50
N CYS A 36 -2.34 1.33 7.71
CA CYS A 36 -1.72 2.07 6.63
C CYS A 36 -1.81 3.59 6.89
N VAL A 37 -0.67 4.28 6.87
CA VAL A 37 -0.62 5.75 7.08
C VAL A 37 0.40 6.38 6.15
N GLU A 38 0.29 7.69 5.92
CA GLU A 38 1.31 8.46 5.23
C GLU A 38 2.65 8.44 5.98
N PRO A 39 3.80 8.56 5.28
CA PRO A 39 5.12 8.53 5.92
C PRO A 39 5.31 9.56 7.03
N SER A 40 4.64 10.71 6.95
CA SER A 40 4.68 11.77 7.97
C SER A 40 4.11 11.33 9.31
N LEU A 41 3.26 10.30 9.35
CA LEU A 41 2.55 9.83 10.54
C LEU A 41 3.14 8.53 11.13
N LEU A 42 4.12 7.91 10.46
CA LEU A 42 4.76 6.68 10.96
C LEU A 42 5.41 6.85 12.33
N HIS A 43 5.89 8.05 12.66
CA HIS A 43 6.45 8.38 13.98
C HIS A 43 5.45 8.21 15.14
N ALA A 44 4.14 8.19 14.85
CA ALA A 44 3.09 8.01 15.84
C ALA A 44 2.80 6.53 16.15
N ILE A 45 3.39 5.59 15.40
CA ILE A 45 3.21 4.16 15.61
C ILE A 45 4.30 3.66 16.58
N ASP A 46 3.88 3.23 17.76
CA ASP A 46 4.79 2.68 18.75
C ASP A 46 5.38 1.33 18.29
N ALA A 47 6.68 1.14 18.53
CA ALA A 47 7.36 -0.13 18.31
C ALA A 47 6.67 -1.26 19.12
N PRO A 48 6.53 -2.47 18.56
CA PRO A 48 5.82 -3.56 19.23
C PRO A 48 6.57 -4.00 20.50
N ALA A 49 6.09 -3.57 21.66
CA ALA A 49 6.59 -3.99 22.96
C ALA A 49 6.03 -5.38 23.33
N GLY A 50 6.65 -6.45 22.80
CA GLY A 50 6.38 -7.83 23.21
C GLY A 50 5.03 -8.41 22.77
N GLN A 51 4.40 -7.83 21.74
CA GLN A 51 3.18 -8.33 21.10
C GLN A 51 3.50 -8.88 19.70
N ARG A 52 2.54 -9.58 19.08
CA ARG A 52 2.64 -10.00 17.67
C ARG A 52 2.90 -8.76 16.81
N GLU A 53 3.87 -8.83 15.91
CA GLU A 53 4.19 -7.71 15.01
C GLU A 53 2.93 -7.35 14.21
N GLN A 54 2.45 -6.12 14.41
CA GLN A 54 1.36 -5.55 13.63
C GLN A 54 1.92 -5.13 12.27
N LEU A 55 1.24 -5.50 11.19
CA LEU A 55 1.62 -5.06 9.85
C LEU A 55 1.49 -3.52 9.77
N VAL A 56 2.61 -2.84 9.52
CA VAL A 56 2.68 -1.39 9.31
C VAL A 56 2.92 -1.14 7.83
N VAL A 57 1.97 -0.47 7.19
CA VAL A 57 1.97 -0.15 5.77
C VAL A 57 2.09 1.35 5.59
N SER A 58 2.79 1.80 4.56
CA SER A 58 2.83 3.22 4.20
C SER A 58 2.81 3.43 2.69
N TRP A 59 2.50 4.65 2.29
CA TRP A 59 2.42 5.04 0.89
C TRP A 59 3.74 5.59 0.36
N ALA A 60 3.96 5.46 -0.95
CA ALA A 60 4.93 6.26 -1.67
C ALA A 60 4.34 6.72 -3.01
N GLY A 61 4.36 8.02 -3.28
CA GLY A 61 3.78 8.59 -4.50
C GLY A 61 2.25 8.78 -4.49
N TYR A 62 1.57 8.44 -3.39
CA TYR A 62 0.12 8.56 -3.26
C TYR A 62 -0.34 10.03 -3.22
N PRO A 63 -1.55 10.37 -3.73
CA PRO A 63 -2.49 9.49 -4.42
C PRO A 63 -2.25 9.35 -5.92
N THR A 64 -1.49 10.25 -6.54
CA THR A 64 -1.51 10.41 -8.00
C THR A 64 -0.45 9.60 -8.75
N GLY A 65 0.64 9.22 -8.07
CA GLY A 65 1.84 8.68 -8.70
C GLY A 65 2.64 9.70 -9.53
N LYS A 66 2.22 10.97 -9.59
CA LYS A 66 2.83 12.01 -10.44
C LYS A 66 4.04 12.72 -9.81
N HIS A 67 4.50 12.27 -8.65
CA HIS A 67 5.77 12.72 -8.10
C HIS A 67 6.93 12.17 -8.94
N HIS A 68 8.05 12.91 -8.99
CA HIS A 68 9.26 12.45 -9.66
C HIS A 68 9.77 11.13 -9.03
N VAL A 69 10.28 10.19 -9.84
CA VAL A 69 10.70 8.85 -9.37
C VAL A 69 11.64 8.90 -8.17
N LEU A 70 12.62 9.80 -8.16
CA LEU A 70 13.55 9.94 -7.03
C LEU A 70 12.90 10.45 -5.73
N ILE A 71 11.81 11.21 -5.83
CA ILE A 71 11.04 11.66 -4.67
C ILE A 71 10.28 10.48 -4.08
N LYS A 72 9.58 9.70 -4.93
CA LYS A 72 8.88 8.49 -4.50
C LYS A 72 9.83 7.44 -3.92
N ALA A 73 11.02 7.29 -4.52
CA ALA A 73 12.08 6.43 -4.02
C ALA A 73 12.56 6.85 -2.61
N SER A 74 12.73 8.17 -2.40
CA SER A 74 13.11 8.73 -1.09
C SER A 74 12.00 8.55 -0.05
N GLU A 75 10.75 8.75 -0.45
CA GLU A 75 9.56 8.53 0.39
C GLU A 75 9.44 7.07 0.83
N ALA A 76 9.57 6.12 -0.11
CA ALA A 76 9.57 4.69 0.18
C ALA A 76 10.70 4.28 1.13
N ARG A 77 11.92 4.79 0.91
CA ARG A 77 13.05 4.54 1.80
C ARG A 77 12.80 5.10 3.21
N LEU A 78 12.28 6.31 3.30
CA LEU A 78 11.95 6.95 4.58
C LEU A 78 10.88 6.14 5.32
N ALA A 79 9.86 5.64 4.63
CA ALA A 79 8.82 4.81 5.21
C ALA A 79 9.41 3.55 5.88
N VAL A 80 10.25 2.81 5.16
CA VAL A 80 10.94 1.62 5.71
C VAL A 80 11.80 1.99 6.92
N GLN A 81 12.58 3.07 6.81
CA GLN A 81 13.43 3.54 7.92
C GLN A 81 12.62 3.99 9.14
N SER A 82 11.38 4.40 8.93
CA SER A 82 10.45 4.83 9.98
C SER A 82 9.59 3.69 10.52
N GLY A 83 9.87 2.44 10.12
CA GLY A 83 9.24 1.23 10.68
C GLY A 83 8.13 0.62 9.85
N ALA A 84 7.89 1.09 8.62
CA ALA A 84 6.95 0.42 7.71
C ALA A 84 7.51 -0.96 7.29
N THR A 85 6.71 -2.00 7.51
CA THR A 85 7.00 -3.38 7.07
C THR A 85 6.57 -3.62 5.63
N MET A 86 5.68 -2.78 5.09
CA MET A 86 5.30 -2.76 3.69
C MET A 86 5.17 -1.32 3.17
N VAL A 87 5.57 -1.08 1.93
CA VAL A 87 5.28 0.15 1.19
C VAL A 87 4.36 -0.15 0.02
N ILE A 88 3.22 0.55 -0.07
CA ILE A 88 2.38 0.60 -1.27
C ILE A 88 2.87 1.76 -2.14
N TYR A 89 3.53 1.41 -3.23
CA TYR A 89 4.09 2.34 -4.19
C TYR A 89 3.07 2.67 -5.28
N VAL A 90 2.89 3.96 -5.56
CA VAL A 90 1.99 4.46 -6.62
C VAL A 90 2.82 4.86 -7.85
N PRO A 91 2.80 4.06 -8.93
CA PRO A 91 3.55 4.35 -10.14
C PRO A 91 2.93 5.53 -10.91
N ASP A 92 3.67 6.15 -11.83
CA ASP A 92 3.03 7.07 -12.77
C ASP A 92 2.11 6.25 -13.71
N PRO A 93 0.78 6.42 -13.68
CA PRO A 93 -0.12 5.65 -14.53
C PRO A 93 0.13 5.90 -16.03
N ALA A 94 0.63 7.08 -16.40
CA ALA A 94 0.95 7.38 -17.80
C ALA A 94 2.16 6.59 -18.32
N SER A 95 3.03 6.07 -17.43
CA SER A 95 4.17 5.25 -17.84
C SER A 95 3.76 3.90 -18.45
N LEU A 96 2.54 3.43 -18.14
CA LEU A 96 1.96 2.20 -18.72
C LEU A 96 1.51 2.36 -20.18
N LEU A 97 1.33 3.61 -20.64
CA LEU A 97 0.94 3.92 -22.00
C LEU A 97 2.08 3.67 -23.00
N ASP A 98 3.33 3.68 -22.53
CA ASP A 98 4.47 3.31 -23.37
C ASP A 98 4.40 1.83 -23.75
N ALA A 99 4.57 1.55 -25.05
CA ALA A 99 4.44 0.19 -25.58
C ALA A 99 5.53 -0.76 -25.06
N THR A 100 6.71 -0.23 -24.72
CA THR A 100 7.84 -1.05 -24.26
C THR A 100 7.82 -1.33 -22.75
N GLY A 101 7.13 -0.49 -21.98
CA GLY A 101 7.10 -0.57 -20.52
C GLY A 101 8.40 -0.16 -19.84
N ALA A 102 9.38 0.35 -20.59
CA ALA A 102 10.70 0.67 -20.06
C ALA A 102 10.62 1.71 -18.92
N ALA A 103 9.75 2.71 -19.07
CA ALA A 103 9.53 3.72 -18.03
C ALA A 103 8.93 3.10 -16.76
N PHE A 104 7.85 2.33 -16.88
CA PHE A 104 7.19 1.67 -15.75
C PHE A 104 8.13 0.67 -15.04
N ILE A 105 8.78 -0.20 -15.82
CA ILE A 105 9.70 -1.22 -15.28
C ILE A 105 10.89 -0.56 -14.58
N GLY A 106 11.49 0.46 -15.19
CA GLY A 106 12.60 1.22 -14.58
C GLY A 106 12.16 1.90 -13.29
N GLU A 107 10.94 2.43 -13.25
CA GLU A 107 10.38 3.05 -12.06
C GLU A 107 10.19 2.05 -10.90
N ILE A 108 9.58 0.89 -11.16
CA ILE A 108 9.37 -0.13 -10.13
C ILE A 108 10.69 -0.78 -9.70
N ALA A 109 11.68 -0.90 -10.59
CA ALA A 109 13.01 -1.37 -10.22
C ALA A 109 13.68 -0.43 -9.19
N VAL A 110 13.58 0.88 -9.38
CA VAL A 110 14.04 1.87 -8.39
C VAL A 110 13.30 1.71 -7.06
N ALA A 111 11.97 1.51 -7.09
CA ALA A 111 11.19 1.28 -5.88
C ALA A 111 11.62 0.02 -5.12
N ARG A 112 11.93 -1.06 -5.84
CA ARG A 112 12.42 -2.30 -5.22
C ARG A 112 13.77 -2.11 -4.55
N GLU A 113 14.68 -1.34 -5.15
CA GLU A 113 15.98 -1.03 -4.54
C GLU A 113 15.85 -0.18 -3.27
N THR A 114 14.85 0.71 -3.19
CA THR A 114 14.64 1.54 -2.00
C THR A 114 13.85 0.87 -0.89
N VAL A 115 13.13 -0.21 -1.21
CA VAL A 115 12.43 -1.08 -0.27
C VAL A 115 13.13 -2.43 -0.28
N PRO A 116 14.29 -2.63 0.35
CA PRO A 116 14.93 -3.93 0.40
C PRO A 116 14.18 -4.87 1.34
N HIS A 117 14.24 -6.18 1.06
CA HIS A 117 13.81 -7.20 2.02
C HIS A 117 14.53 -7.01 3.38
N PRO A 118 13.84 -7.24 4.52
CA PRO A 118 12.55 -7.93 4.65
C PRO A 118 11.31 -7.05 4.43
N ALA A 119 11.45 -5.75 4.15
CA ALA A 119 10.29 -4.91 3.87
C ALA A 119 9.64 -5.30 2.52
N GLN A 120 8.31 -5.33 2.51
CA GLN A 120 7.53 -5.71 1.34
C GLN A 120 7.22 -4.50 0.45
N LEU A 121 7.28 -4.69 -0.86
CA LEU A 121 6.89 -3.72 -1.87
C LEU A 121 5.59 -4.19 -2.53
N ALA A 122 4.52 -3.45 -2.28
CA ALA A 122 3.27 -3.58 -3.01
C ALA A 122 3.16 -2.44 -4.04
N VAL A 123 2.49 -2.69 -5.17
CA VAL A 123 2.29 -1.67 -6.21
C VAL A 123 0.81 -1.44 -6.46
N LEU A 124 0.37 -0.18 -6.41
CA LEU A 124 -0.99 0.21 -6.76
C LEU A 124 -1.18 0.17 -8.28
N VAL A 125 -2.11 -0.68 -8.73
CA VAL A 125 -2.62 -0.72 -10.09
C VAL A 125 -4.05 -0.18 -10.04
N ASP A 126 -4.19 1.11 -10.30
CA ASP A 126 -5.47 1.82 -10.19
C ASP A 126 -6.42 1.42 -11.32
N ASP A 127 -7.32 0.49 -11.02
CA ASP A 127 -8.35 -0.03 -11.91
C ASP A 127 -9.53 0.92 -12.12
N THR A 128 -9.60 2.03 -11.39
CA THR A 128 -10.57 3.12 -11.63
C THR A 128 -10.13 4.02 -12.79
N ILE A 129 -8.83 4.04 -13.10
CA ILE A 129 -8.23 4.83 -14.18
C ILE A 129 -7.78 3.94 -15.35
N LEU A 130 -7.25 2.75 -15.07
CA LEU A 130 -6.69 1.85 -16.07
C LEU A 130 -7.74 0.88 -16.63
N HIS A 131 -7.83 0.82 -17.96
CA HIS A 131 -8.60 -0.19 -18.66
C HIS A 131 -7.91 -1.57 -18.63
N ASP A 132 -8.66 -2.64 -18.91
CA ASP A 132 -8.22 -4.02 -18.70
C ASP A 132 -6.90 -4.38 -19.41
N GLU A 133 -6.68 -3.91 -20.64
CA GLU A 133 -5.43 -4.18 -21.36
C GLU A 133 -4.19 -3.57 -20.65
N LEU A 134 -4.27 -2.32 -20.18
CA LEU A 134 -3.16 -1.69 -19.45
C LEU A 134 -2.93 -2.36 -18.10
N ARG A 135 -4.01 -2.81 -17.46
CA ARG A 135 -3.95 -3.52 -16.19
C ARG A 135 -3.25 -4.87 -16.35
N ALA A 136 -3.68 -5.69 -17.31
CA ALA A 136 -3.03 -6.96 -17.63
C ALA A 136 -1.55 -6.78 -17.97
N ARG A 137 -1.21 -5.71 -18.70
CA ARG A 137 0.17 -5.34 -19.02
C ARG A 137 0.98 -4.99 -17.77
N ALA A 138 0.41 -4.19 -16.86
CA ALA A 138 1.05 -3.85 -15.59
C ALA A 138 1.35 -5.11 -14.77
N HIS A 139 0.38 -6.01 -14.61
CA HIS A 139 0.56 -7.28 -13.89
C HIS A 139 1.67 -8.14 -14.51
N ALA A 140 1.68 -8.28 -15.84
CA ALA A 140 2.71 -9.06 -16.54
C ALA A 140 4.12 -8.50 -16.38
N TRP A 141 4.26 -7.17 -16.22
CA TRP A 141 5.56 -6.54 -15.93
C TRP A 141 5.95 -6.67 -14.46
N LEU A 142 5.01 -6.46 -13.54
CA LEU A 142 5.24 -6.59 -12.09
C LEU A 142 5.69 -8.00 -11.69
N ALA A 143 5.13 -9.03 -12.31
CA ALA A 143 5.54 -10.43 -12.14
C ALA A 143 7.03 -10.69 -12.43
N LYS A 144 7.66 -9.87 -13.28
CA LYS A 144 9.06 -10.03 -13.66
C LYS A 144 10.03 -9.29 -12.72
N ILE A 145 9.55 -8.27 -12.00
CA ILE A 145 10.38 -7.40 -11.16
C ILE A 145 10.47 -7.93 -9.73
N GLY A 146 9.55 -8.82 -9.32
CA GLY A 146 9.55 -9.41 -7.98
C GLY A 146 8.98 -8.44 -6.94
N VAL A 147 7.82 -7.87 -7.23
CA VAL A 147 7.01 -7.18 -6.21
C VAL A 147 6.32 -8.21 -5.33
N ASP A 148 6.09 -7.86 -4.07
CA ASP A 148 5.49 -8.77 -3.09
C ASP A 148 3.98 -8.82 -3.21
N ALA A 149 3.36 -7.77 -3.78
CA ALA A 149 1.92 -7.72 -4.01
C ALA A 149 1.49 -6.66 -5.03
N VAL A 150 0.25 -6.80 -5.48
CA VAL A 150 -0.48 -5.77 -6.23
C VAL A 150 -1.66 -5.29 -5.41
N VAL A 151 -1.94 -3.99 -5.45
CA VAL A 151 -3.09 -3.35 -4.81
C VAL A 151 -4.02 -2.79 -5.90
N SER A 152 -5.34 -2.95 -5.80
CA SER A 152 -6.32 -2.30 -6.68
C SER A 152 -7.55 -1.79 -5.91
N TYR A 153 -8.42 -0.98 -6.52
CA TYR A 153 -9.64 -0.47 -5.87
C TYR A 153 -10.89 -1.34 -6.09
N SER A 154 -10.86 -2.30 -7.03
CA SER A 154 -12.03 -3.14 -7.33
C SER A 154 -11.76 -4.64 -7.17
N VAL A 155 -12.77 -5.35 -6.63
CA VAL A 155 -12.79 -6.83 -6.55
C VAL A 155 -13.14 -7.37 -7.93
N GLY A 156 -12.18 -7.40 -8.85
CA GLY A 156 -12.45 -7.77 -10.25
C GLY A 156 -11.31 -8.53 -10.91
N ALA A 157 -11.26 -9.85 -10.70
CA ALA A 157 -10.70 -10.88 -11.59
C ALA A 157 -9.32 -10.63 -12.24
N HIS A 158 -8.31 -10.23 -11.48
CA HIS A 158 -6.91 -10.41 -11.89
C HIS A 158 -6.36 -11.59 -11.11
N GLU A 159 -6.47 -12.79 -11.67
CA GLU A 159 -5.54 -13.86 -11.31
C GLU A 159 -4.15 -13.36 -11.71
N THR A 160 -3.48 -12.72 -10.77
CA THR A 160 -2.06 -12.44 -10.86
C THR A 160 -1.35 -13.77 -10.71
N ASP A 161 -0.69 -14.23 -11.78
CA ASP A 161 0.19 -15.40 -11.77
C ASP A 161 1.19 -15.30 -10.61
N GLY A 162 0.86 -15.90 -9.46
CA GLY A 162 1.71 -16.04 -8.28
C GLY A 162 1.97 -14.79 -7.42
N ILE A 163 1.39 -13.61 -7.71
CA ILE A 163 1.54 -12.41 -6.87
C ILE A 163 0.26 -12.17 -6.06
N PRO A 164 0.33 -11.99 -4.72
CA PRO A 164 -0.81 -11.58 -3.90
C PRO A 164 -1.53 -10.32 -4.44
N LEU A 165 -2.86 -10.34 -4.45
CA LEU A 165 -3.72 -9.20 -4.80
C LEU A 165 -4.43 -8.68 -3.56
N TYR A 166 -4.31 -7.39 -3.31
CA TYR A 166 -5.01 -6.68 -2.24
C TYR A 166 -6.02 -5.69 -2.79
N VAL A 167 -7.17 -5.58 -2.13
CA VAL A 167 -8.23 -4.68 -2.58
C VAL A 167 -8.44 -3.56 -1.56
N ILE A 168 -8.37 -2.33 -2.05
CA ILE A 168 -8.77 -1.10 -1.36
C ILE A 168 -10.29 -0.96 -1.48
N CYS A 169 -11.01 -1.08 -0.37
CA CYS A 169 -12.46 -0.89 -0.30
C CYS A 169 -12.88 0.14 0.76
N ASP A 170 -14.09 0.65 0.63
CA ASP A 170 -14.67 1.66 1.52
C ASP A 170 -14.87 1.13 2.96
N ILE A 171 -14.83 2.05 3.94
CA ILE A 171 -14.93 1.76 5.37
C ILE A 171 -16.25 1.12 5.82
N SER A 172 -17.30 1.09 4.98
CA SER A 172 -18.55 0.38 5.30
C SER A 172 -18.36 -1.09 5.65
N GLU A 173 -17.20 -1.67 5.32
CA GLU A 173 -16.79 -3.04 5.65
C GLU A 173 -15.72 -3.13 6.77
N ALA A 174 -15.20 -2.01 7.29
CA ALA A 174 -14.16 -1.97 8.32
C ALA A 174 -14.68 -1.55 9.71
N PRO A 175 -14.23 -2.17 10.82
CA PRO A 175 -14.79 -1.88 12.14
C PRO A 175 -14.31 -0.55 12.74
N VAL A 176 -15.12 0.51 12.55
CA VAL A 176 -15.19 1.75 13.36
C VAL A 176 -13.98 2.70 13.18
N HIS A 177 -14.12 4.00 12.92
CA HIS A 177 -14.10 5.06 13.95
C HIS A 177 -14.57 6.42 13.40
N LYS A 178 -15.89 6.62 13.40
CA LYS A 178 -16.53 7.95 13.28
C LYS A 178 -16.07 8.96 14.37
N ALA A 179 -15.40 8.50 15.43
CA ALA A 179 -15.00 9.32 16.57
C ALA A 179 -13.78 10.22 16.33
N ALA A 180 -12.92 9.91 15.34
CA ALA A 180 -11.75 10.71 14.97
C ALA A 180 -11.97 11.59 13.72
N GLY A 181 -13.20 11.63 13.17
CA GLY A 181 -13.51 12.42 11.97
C GLY A 181 -12.97 11.88 10.64
N ALA A 182 -12.18 10.81 10.67
CA ALA A 182 -11.46 10.32 9.52
C ALA A 182 -12.21 9.33 8.61
N TYR A 183 -11.92 9.41 7.30
CA TYR A 183 -12.28 8.41 6.30
C TYR A 183 -11.14 7.41 6.18
N GLY A 184 -11.33 6.22 6.73
CA GLY A 184 -10.40 5.13 6.54
C GLY A 184 -10.73 4.31 5.30
N VAL A 185 -9.75 3.61 4.77
CA VAL A 185 -9.95 2.72 3.62
C VAL A 185 -9.40 1.35 3.98
N LEU A 186 -10.18 0.31 3.74
CA LEU A 186 -9.85 -1.05 4.11
C LEU A 186 -9.02 -1.69 3.00
N VAL A 187 -7.84 -2.19 3.33
CA VAL A 187 -7.04 -3.02 2.42
C VAL A 187 -7.16 -4.46 2.86
N THR A 188 -7.70 -5.32 1.98
CA THR A 188 -7.96 -6.73 2.27
C THR A 188 -7.00 -7.63 1.49
N GLY A 189 -6.51 -8.69 2.15
CA GLY A 189 -5.82 -9.80 1.49
C GLY A 189 -4.30 -9.87 1.68
N LEU A 190 -3.72 -9.04 2.55
CA LEU A 190 -2.26 -8.88 2.80
C LEU A 190 -1.48 -10.18 3.08
#